data_AF-A0A956WEZ9-F1
#
_entry.id   AF-A0A956WEZ9-F1
#
_cell.length_a   1.000
_cell.length_b   1.000
_cell.length_c   1.000
_cell.angle_alpha   90.00
_cell.angle_beta   90.00
_cell.angle_gamma   90.00
#
_symmetry.space_group_name_H-M   'P 1'
#
loop_
_entity.id
_entity.type
_entity.pdbx_description
1 polymer ?
#
loop_
_entity_poly.entity_id
_entity_poly.type
_entity_poly.pdbx_seq_one_letter_code
_entity_poly.pdbx_strand_id
1 'polypeptide(L)'
;CTDCGALFDGEEVQEWLRAGHLYPSCPVCGGILRTATVLFGESLPREALDRSVELTRDADLLLVIGSSLVVNPAAQLPLIAKRNGAPVAILNRTGTRQDHLADLRLIGSAGVVLPQAVFHALDDPLGS
;
A
#
# COMPACT_ATOMS: atom_id res chain seq x y z
N CYS A 1 11.94 17.78 -4.74
CA CYS A 1 11.82 19.05 -5.48
C CYS A 1 11.22 18.74 -6.84
N THR A 2 10.25 19.54 -7.31
CA THR A 2 9.61 19.36 -8.62
C THR A 2 10.54 19.66 -9.80
N ASP A 3 11.58 20.46 -9.58
CA ASP A 3 12.38 21.03 -10.68
C ASP A 3 13.71 20.27 -10.84
N CYS A 4 14.40 19.97 -9.74
CA CYS A 4 15.70 19.26 -9.77
C CYS A 4 15.64 17.80 -9.29
N GLY A 5 14.48 17.33 -8.80
CA GLY A 5 14.31 15.96 -8.31
C GLY A 5 14.93 15.66 -6.94
N ALA A 6 15.62 16.61 -6.30
CA ALA A 6 16.22 16.39 -4.97
C ALA A 6 15.18 15.94 -3.93
N LEU A 7 15.50 14.87 -3.20
CA LEU A 7 14.71 14.33 -2.10
C LEU A 7 15.22 14.87 -0.77
N PHE A 8 14.29 15.08 0.15
CA PHE A 8 14.55 15.58 1.50
C PHE A 8 13.81 14.69 2.48
N ASP A 9 14.36 14.58 3.69
CA ASP A 9 13.70 13.83 4.74
C ASP A 9 12.37 14.48 5.11
N GLY A 10 11.34 13.66 5.30
CA GLY A 10 9.99 14.16 5.59
C GLY A 10 9.92 14.86 6.95
N GLU A 11 10.62 14.37 7.96
CA GLU A 11 10.62 14.95 9.31
C GLU A 11 11.33 16.30 9.30
N GLU A 12 12.47 16.40 8.62
CA GLU A 12 13.21 17.66 8.46
C GLU A 12 12.33 18.75 7.82
N VAL A 13 11.64 18.41 6.71
CA VAL A 13 10.73 19.35 6.05
C VAL A 13 9.55 19.73 6.96
N GLN A 14 9.05 18.80 7.78
CA GLN A 14 8.00 19.11 8.76
C GLN A 14 8.49 20.07 9.86
N GLU A 15 9.75 19.99 10.28
CA GLU A 15 10.33 20.95 11.21
C GLU A 15 10.38 22.37 10.62
N TRP A 16 10.75 22.51 9.35
CA TRP A 16 10.72 23.82 8.68
C TRP A 16 9.31 24.41 8.65
N LEU A 17 8.30 23.59 8.35
CA LEU A 17 6.90 24.00 8.37
C LEU A 17 6.47 24.46 9.77
N ARG A 18 6.84 23.72 10.82
CA ARG A 18 6.57 24.08 12.23
C ARG A 18 7.28 25.37 12.66
N ALA A 19 8.46 25.64 12.10
CA ALA A 19 9.21 26.87 12.34
C ALA A 19 8.64 28.10 11.59
N GLY A 20 7.58 27.93 10.81
CA GLY A 20 6.88 29.02 10.10
C GLY A 20 7.24 29.16 8.62
N HIS A 21 8.07 28.26 8.06
CA HIS A 21 8.36 28.25 6.63
C HIS A 21 7.24 27.53 5.85
N LEU A 22 6.07 28.16 5.74
CA LEU A 22 4.86 27.54 5.17
C LEU A 22 4.99 27.07 3.70
N TYR A 23 5.95 27.62 2.95
CA TYR A 23 6.24 27.26 1.57
C TYR A 23 7.76 27.07 1.39
N PRO A 24 8.32 25.96 1.85
CA PRO A 24 9.76 25.76 1.80
C PRO A 24 10.21 25.54 0.36
N SER A 25 11.13 26.40 -0.10
CA SER A 25 11.82 26.24 -1.38
C SER A 25 12.92 25.19 -1.27
N CYS A 26 13.26 24.56 -2.39
CA CYS A 26 14.36 23.61 -2.47
C CYS A 26 15.68 24.31 -2.13
N PRO A 27 16.44 23.86 -1.11
CA PRO A 27 17.74 24.44 -0.77
C PRO A 27 18.79 24.33 -1.88
N VAL A 28 18.59 23.44 -2.86
CA VAL A 28 19.54 23.17 -3.96
C VAL A 28 19.28 24.07 -5.17
N CYS A 29 18.02 24.32 -5.53
CA CYS A 29 17.67 25.03 -6.77
C CYS A 29 16.61 26.13 -6.62
N GLY A 30 16.07 26.36 -5.41
CA GLY A 30 14.98 27.31 -5.16
C GLY A 30 13.58 26.84 -5.60
N GLY A 31 13.48 25.70 -6.28
CA GLY A 31 12.23 25.14 -6.80
C GLY A 31 11.23 24.68 -5.74
N ILE A 32 10.05 24.24 -6.18
CA ILE A 32 8.96 23.86 -5.24
C ILE A 32 9.27 22.52 -4.57
N LEU A 33 9.08 22.47 -3.25
CA LEU A 33 9.03 21.22 -2.50
C LEU A 33 7.58 20.76 -2.36
N ARG A 34 7.37 19.48 -2.61
CA ARG A 34 6.11 18.78 -2.37
C ARG A 34 6.41 17.43 -1.72
N THR A 35 5.40 16.87 -1.07
CA THR A 35 5.47 15.49 -0.60
C THR A 35 5.67 14.53 -1.77
N ALA A 36 6.47 13.50 -1.54
CA ALA A 36 6.72 12.40 -2.50
C ALA A 36 5.53 11.42 -2.56
N THR A 37 4.30 11.94 -2.44
CA THR A 37 3.05 11.18 -2.57
C THR A 37 2.58 11.22 -4.01
N VAL A 38 2.06 10.12 -4.54
CA VAL A 38 1.43 10.09 -5.87
C VAL A 38 0.03 10.70 -5.78
N LEU A 39 -0.25 11.72 -6.58
CA LEU A 39 -1.58 12.33 -6.67
C LEU A 39 -2.43 11.64 -7.74
N PHE A 40 -3.75 11.83 -7.69
CA PHE A 40 -4.62 11.33 -8.75
C PHE A 40 -4.24 11.94 -10.10
N GLY A 41 -4.15 11.09 -11.13
CA GLY A 41 -3.70 11.48 -12.47
C GLY A 41 -2.19 11.40 -12.66
N GLU A 42 -1.40 11.29 -11.59
CA GLU A 42 0.02 11.00 -11.70
C GLU A 42 0.26 9.51 -11.92
N SER A 43 1.34 9.20 -12.65
CA SER A 43 1.79 7.81 -12.80
C SER A 43 2.40 7.32 -11.49
N LEU A 44 2.10 6.06 -11.12
CA LEU A 44 2.82 5.42 -10.04
C LEU A 44 4.31 5.26 -10.41
N PRO A 45 5.21 5.29 -9.42
CA PRO A 45 6.62 4.96 -9.63
C PRO A 45 6.73 3.57 -10.27
N ARG A 46 7.31 3.53 -11.47
CA ARG A 46 7.36 2.32 -12.30
C ARG A 46 8.03 1.16 -11.60
N GLU A 47 9.17 1.41 -10.96
CA GLU A 47 9.94 0.40 -10.23
C GLU A 47 9.13 -0.21 -9.07
N ALA A 48 8.43 0.62 -8.29
CA ALA A 48 7.60 0.13 -7.19
C ALA A 48 6.41 -0.71 -7.69
N LEU A 49 5.79 -0.29 -8.80
CA LEU A 49 4.71 -1.04 -9.43
C LEU A 49 5.20 -2.38 -9.98
N ASP A 50 6.27 -2.38 -10.76
CA ASP A 50 6.85 -3.59 -11.35
C ASP A 50 7.24 -4.58 -10.24
N ARG A 51 7.90 -4.08 -9.19
CA ARG A 51 8.27 -4.90 -8.02
C ARG A 51 7.06 -5.48 -7.30
N SER A 52 5.99 -4.72 -7.15
CA SER A 52 4.74 -5.20 -6.54
C SER A 52 4.11 -6.32 -7.36
N VAL A 53 4.15 -6.22 -8.68
CA VAL A 53 3.63 -7.25 -9.60
C VAL A 53 4.48 -8.52 -9.52
N GLU A 54 5.80 -8.41 -9.52
CA GLU A 54 6.71 -9.55 -9.34
C GLU A 54 6.43 -10.29 -8.03
N LEU A 55 6.44 -9.57 -6.91
CA LEU A 55 6.17 -10.16 -5.59
C LEU A 55 4.79 -10.83 -5.53
N THR A 56 3.80 -10.25 -6.21
CA THR A 56 2.45 -10.83 -6.26
C THR A 56 2.38 -12.11 -7.11
N ARG A 57 3.22 -12.23 -8.14
CA ARG A 57 3.31 -13.45 -8.95
C ARG A 57 3.94 -14.60 -8.17
N ASP A 58 4.93 -14.29 -7.35
CA ASP A 58 5.71 -15.27 -6.59
C ASP A 58 5.12 -15.57 -5.20
N ALA A 59 4.02 -14.91 -4.81
CA ALA A 59 3.43 -15.06 -3.49
C ALA A 59 2.65 -16.38 -3.34
N ASP A 60 2.83 -17.04 -2.20
CA ASP A 60 2.01 -18.21 -1.81
C ASP A 60 0.63 -17.80 -1.24
N LEU A 61 0.45 -16.52 -0.89
CA LEU A 61 -0.78 -15.92 -0.39
C LEU A 61 -0.75 -14.41 -0.61
N LEU A 62 -1.83 -13.84 -1.14
CA LEU A 62 -2.04 -12.38 -1.12
C LEU A 62 -3.08 -12.01 -0.06
N LEU A 63 -2.66 -11.24 0.95
CA LEU A 63 -3.55 -10.70 1.97
C LEU A 63 -3.81 -9.20 1.70
N VAL A 64 -5.05 -8.85 1.36
CA VAL A 64 -5.51 -7.47 1.23
C VAL A 64 -6.13 -7.00 2.54
N ILE A 65 -5.66 -5.88 3.07
CA ILE A 65 -6.09 -5.35 4.36
C ILE A 65 -6.53 -3.89 4.19
N GLY A 66 -7.77 -3.58 4.54
CA GLY A 66 -8.25 -2.20 4.63
C GLY A 66 -8.29 -1.44 3.30
N SER A 67 -8.41 -2.15 2.17
CA SER A 67 -8.52 -1.54 0.84
C SER A 67 -9.88 -1.85 0.21
N SER A 68 -10.49 -0.85 -0.40
CA SER A 68 -11.73 -1.02 -1.19
C SER A 68 -11.48 -1.61 -2.58
N LEU A 69 -10.20 -1.69 -3.00
CA LEU A 69 -9.75 -2.21 -4.29
C LEU A 69 -10.41 -1.52 -5.49
N VAL A 70 -10.49 -0.18 -5.44
CA VAL A 70 -11.06 0.64 -6.54
C VAL A 70 -10.01 1.42 -7.34
N VAL A 71 -8.85 1.70 -6.76
CA VAL A 71 -7.82 2.54 -7.38
C VAL A 71 -6.85 1.68 -8.18
N ASN A 72 -6.84 1.88 -9.50
CA ASN A 72 -5.89 1.24 -10.39
C ASN A 72 -4.53 1.97 -10.36
N PRO A 73 -3.41 1.26 -10.58
CA PRO A 73 -3.28 -0.16 -10.92
C PRO A 73 -3.25 -1.12 -9.71
N ALA A 74 -3.10 -0.62 -8.48
CA ALA A 74 -2.97 -1.47 -7.28
C ALA A 74 -4.16 -2.43 -7.07
N ALA A 75 -5.38 -2.02 -7.44
CA ALA A 75 -6.58 -2.86 -7.39
C ALA A 75 -6.53 -4.14 -8.27
N GLN A 76 -5.52 -4.28 -9.13
CA GLN A 76 -5.33 -5.46 -10.00
C GLN A 76 -4.48 -6.56 -9.37
N LEU A 77 -3.77 -6.28 -8.27
CA LEU A 77 -2.93 -7.28 -7.61
C LEU A 77 -3.68 -8.56 -7.22
N PRO A 78 -4.94 -8.51 -6.70
CA PRO A 78 -5.74 -9.72 -6.46
C PRO A 78 -5.94 -10.59 -7.70
N LEU A 79 -6.18 -9.97 -8.86
CA LEU A 79 -6.35 -10.70 -10.11
C LEU A 79 -5.03 -11.34 -10.55
N ILE A 80 -3.90 -10.65 -10.35
CA ILE A 80 -2.58 -11.20 -10.64
C ILE A 80 -2.30 -12.40 -9.74
N ALA A 81 -2.53 -12.29 -8.43
CA ALA A 81 -2.36 -13.41 -7.48
C ALA A 81 -3.19 -14.63 -7.91
N LYS A 82 -4.49 -14.46 -8.17
CA LYS A 82 -5.37 -15.55 -8.62
C LYS A 82 -4.91 -16.20 -9.92
N ARG A 83 -4.40 -15.42 -10.87
CA ARG A 83 -3.87 -15.95 -12.13
C ARG A 83 -2.62 -16.80 -11.97
N ASN A 84 -1.84 -16.58 -10.90
CA ASN A 84 -0.66 -17.39 -10.58
C ASN A 84 -0.96 -18.51 -9.57
N GLY A 85 -2.24 -18.73 -9.24
CA GLY A 85 -2.66 -19.81 -8.34
C GLY A 85 -2.56 -19.48 -6.85
N ALA A 86 -2.12 -18.27 -6.50
CA ALA A 86 -2.05 -17.84 -5.11
C ALA A 86 -3.46 -17.61 -4.54
N PRO A 87 -3.79 -18.15 -3.35
CA PRO A 87 -5.01 -17.78 -2.65
C PRO A 87 -5.01 -16.28 -2.32
N VAL A 88 -6.20 -15.68 -2.30
CA VAL A 88 -6.42 -14.29 -1.95
C VAL A 88 -7.31 -14.20 -0.71
N ALA A 89 -6.80 -13.59 0.35
CA ALA A 89 -7.58 -13.25 1.53
C ALA A 89 -7.85 -11.74 1.56
N ILE A 90 -9.10 -11.34 1.81
CA ILE A 90 -9.49 -9.93 1.91
C ILE A 90 -10.07 -9.67 3.30
N LEU A 91 -9.43 -8.78 4.05
CA LEU A 91 -9.91 -8.23 5.31
C LEU A 91 -10.28 -6.77 5.14
N ASN A 92 -11.57 -6.46 5.19
CA ASN A 92 -12.04 -5.09 5.13
C ASN A 92 -13.33 -4.90 5.95
N ARG A 93 -13.63 -3.66 6.35
CA ARG A 93 -14.86 -3.37 7.11
C ARG A 93 -16.12 -3.46 6.26
N THR A 94 -15.99 -3.33 4.95
CA THR A 94 -17.06 -3.32 3.97
C THR A 94 -16.67 -4.16 2.75
N GLY A 95 -17.64 -4.46 1.89
CA GLY A 95 -17.37 -5.17 0.63
C GLY A 95 -16.41 -4.39 -0.28
N THR A 96 -15.70 -5.12 -1.14
CA THR A 96 -14.74 -4.59 -2.13
C THR A 96 -15.18 -4.94 -3.55
N ARG A 97 -14.64 -4.24 -4.55
CA ARG A 97 -14.93 -4.57 -5.96
C ARG A 97 -14.38 -5.93 -6.40
N GLN A 98 -13.43 -6.48 -5.65
CA GLN A 98 -12.73 -7.72 -5.98
C GLN A 98 -13.11 -8.88 -5.05
N ASP A 99 -14.20 -8.76 -4.29
CA ASP A 99 -14.64 -9.81 -3.35
C ASP A 99 -14.85 -11.18 -4.02
N HIS A 100 -15.21 -11.19 -5.29
CA HIS A 100 -15.39 -12.40 -6.09
C HIS A 100 -14.07 -13.16 -6.38
N LEU A 101 -12.92 -12.52 -6.17
CA LEU A 101 -11.59 -13.13 -6.32
C LEU A 101 -11.08 -13.75 -5.01
N ALA A 102 -11.69 -13.42 -3.87
CA ALA A 102 -11.21 -13.84 -2.56
C ALA A 102 -11.57 -15.29 -2.26
N ASP A 103 -10.58 -16.06 -1.82
CA ASP A 103 -10.75 -17.39 -1.25
C ASP A 103 -11.20 -17.31 0.22
N LEU A 104 -10.78 -16.25 0.93
CA LEU A 104 -11.22 -15.95 2.29
C LEU A 104 -11.62 -14.47 2.39
N ARG A 105 -12.82 -14.23 2.94
CA ARG A 105 -13.32 -12.86 3.21
C ARG A 105 -13.57 -12.69 4.70
N LEU A 106 -12.89 -11.71 5.28
CA LEU A 106 -13.02 -11.34 6.68
C LEU A 106 -13.61 -9.94 6.75
N ILE A 107 -14.70 -9.79 7.51
CA ILE A 107 -15.36 -8.51 7.71
C ILE A 107 -15.05 -8.02 9.12
N GLY A 108 -14.33 -6.90 9.23
CA GLY A 108 -14.00 -6.33 10.52
C GLY A 108 -12.88 -5.29 10.48
N SER A 109 -12.54 -4.77 11.66
CA SER A 109 -11.39 -3.88 11.81
C SER A 109 -10.10 -4.68 11.75
N ALA A 110 -9.16 -4.27 10.90
CA ALA A 110 -7.84 -4.91 10.78
C ALA A 110 -7.13 -5.04 12.14
N GLY A 111 -7.16 -4.00 12.97
CA GLY A 111 -6.57 -4.00 14.31
C GLY A 111 -7.23 -4.92 15.33
N VAL A 112 -8.38 -5.54 15.00
CA VAL A 112 -9.05 -6.53 15.86
C VAL A 112 -8.86 -7.93 15.30
N VAL A 113 -9.11 -8.10 14.00
CA VAL A 113 -9.12 -9.42 13.36
C VAL A 113 -7.71 -9.96 13.13
N LEU A 114 -6.75 -9.13 12.70
CA LEU A 114 -5.39 -9.60 12.41
C LEU A 114 -4.67 -10.14 13.65
N PRO A 115 -4.66 -9.46 14.81
CA PRO A 115 -4.02 -10.01 15.99
C PRO A 115 -4.58 -11.39 16.35
N GLN A 116 -5.91 -11.55 16.32
CA GLN A 116 -6.55 -12.85 16.57
C GLN A 116 -6.07 -13.91 15.58
N ALA A 117 -6.09 -13.62 14.28
CA ALA A 117 -5.64 -14.56 13.25
C ALA A 117 -4.16 -14.95 13.43
N VAL A 118 -3.30 -13.98 13.79
CA VAL A 118 -1.88 -14.24 14.06
C VAL A 118 -1.70 -15.11 15.31
N PHE A 119 -2.40 -14.82 16.41
CA PHE A 119 -2.33 -15.65 17.62
C PHE A 119 -2.71 -17.10 17.33
N HIS A 120 -3.81 -17.33 16.63
CA HIS A 120 -4.24 -18.69 16.28
C HIS A 120 -3.22 -19.41 15.38
N ALA A 121 -2.65 -18.71 14.39
CA ALA A 121 -1.66 -19.29 13.49
C ALA A 121 -0.31 -19.60 14.17
N LEU A 122 0.04 -18.88 15.23
CA LEU A 122 1.28 -19.10 15.99
C LEU A 122 1.11 -20.15 17.09
N ASP A 123 -0.08 -20.24 17.71
CA ASP A 123 -0.40 -21.22 18.75
C ASP A 123 -0.73 -22.61 18.18
N ASP A 124 -1.18 -22.68 16.92
CA ASP A 124 -1.33 -23.93 16.16
C ASP A 124 -0.70 -23.81 14.76
N PRO A 125 0.63 -23.93 14.64
CA PRO A 125 1.34 -23.71 13.37
C PRO A 125 1.19 -24.84 12.35
N LEU A 126 0.56 -25.97 12.72
CA LEU A 126 0.39 -27.12 11.84
C LEU A 126 -1.07 -27.53 11.61
N GLY A 127 -2.03 -26.92 12.31
CA GLY A 127 -3.45 -27.21 12.17
C GLY A 127 -3.74 -28.66 12.54
N SER A 128 -4.05 -28.92 13.82
CA SER A 128 -4.56 -30.24 14.23
C SER A 128 -5.80 -30.65 13.44
#